data_AF-A0A7C4BCX5-F1
#
_entry.id   AF-A0A7C4BCX5-F1
#
_cell.length_a   1.000
_cell.length_b   1.000
_cell.length_c   1.000
_cell.angle_alpha   90.00
_cell.angle_beta   90.00
_cell.angle_gamma   90.00
#
_symmetry.space_group_name_H-M   'P 1'
#
loop_
_entity.id
_entity.type
_entity.pdbx_description
1 polymer ?
#
loop_
_entity_poly.entity_id
_entity_poly.type
_entity_poly.pdbx_seq_one_letter_code
_entity_poly.pdbx_strand_id
1 'polypeptide(L)'
;MSSFEVRNTVLEGLEKLRTASLLQIITSILLAISLAIIISPLLPAIEATPGSVSTLTVGLAITGGVLMFIAVILLLVTLFAFLLPSVSRFALWRPADFSAASTLMKVGYIGGAVLLIIAIPLAIVGMGIALLIIIIWFLLLFIGLVGNALYFAKLRDLFNTSAFLLAALFLFMLPTVAWIFSYVEAGSLANKIESGEVKL
;
A
#
# COMPACT_ATOMS: atom_id res chain seq x y z
N MET A 1 -28.21 -12.61 1.70
CA MET A 1 -26.94 -13.34 1.58
C MET A 1 -27.03 -14.54 2.51
N SER A 2 -26.84 -15.75 2.01
CA SER A 2 -26.88 -16.96 2.86
C SER A 2 -25.64 -17.00 3.78
N SER A 3 -25.70 -17.75 4.89
CA SER A 3 -24.55 -17.88 5.81
C SER A 3 -23.29 -18.42 5.11
N PHE A 4 -23.48 -19.29 4.12
CA PHE A 4 -22.41 -19.81 3.27
C PHE A 4 -21.81 -18.72 2.35
N GLU A 5 -22.65 -17.90 1.72
CA GLU A 5 -22.18 -16.77 0.90
C GLU A 5 -21.43 -15.72 1.73
N VAL A 6 -21.91 -15.42 2.94
CA VAL A 6 -21.26 -14.51 3.88
C VAL A 6 -19.87 -15.02 4.24
N ARG A 7 -19.77 -16.30 4.64
CA ARG A 7 -18.49 -16.94 4.98
C ARG A 7 -17.50 -16.87 3.83
N ASN A 8 -17.91 -17.24 2.62
CA ASN A 8 -17.04 -17.20 1.45
C ASN A 8 -16.58 -15.77 1.12
N THR A 9 -17.46 -14.78 1.25
CA THR A 9 -17.13 -13.37 0.96
C THR A 9 -16.12 -12.81 1.96
N VAL A 10 -16.28 -13.13 3.24
CA VAL A 10 -15.34 -12.72 4.29
C VAL A 10 -13.99 -13.42 4.11
N LEU A 11 -13.99 -14.73 3.85
CA LEU A 11 -12.75 -15.49 3.60
C LEU A 11 -11.99 -14.97 2.38
N GLU A 12 -12.68 -14.70 1.26
CA GLU A 12 -12.06 -14.12 0.07
C GLU A 12 -11.49 -12.72 0.37
N GLY A 13 -12.20 -11.92 1.18
CA GLY A 13 -11.73 -10.62 1.66
C GLY A 13 -10.43 -10.74 2.47
N LEU A 14 -10.38 -11.66 3.43
CA LEU A 14 -9.22 -11.92 4.28
C LEU A 14 -8.03 -12.49 3.50
N GLU A 15 -8.26 -13.40 2.56
CA GLU A 15 -7.23 -13.98 1.70
C GLU A 15 -6.57 -12.91 0.83
N LYS A 16 -7.38 -12.03 0.22
CA LYS A 16 -6.87 -10.89 -0.54
C LYS A 16 -6.16 -9.89 0.35
N LEU A 17 -6.63 -9.65 1.58
CA LEU A 17 -5.94 -8.80 2.53
C LEU A 17 -4.59 -9.37 2.92
N ARG A 18 -4.51 -10.68 3.17
CA ARG A 18 -3.28 -11.39 3.50
C ARG A 18 -2.28 -11.30 2.34
N THR A 19 -2.72 -11.56 1.12
CA THR A 19 -1.88 -11.42 -0.08
C THR A 19 -1.42 -9.98 -0.28
N ALA A 20 -2.32 -9.00 -0.11
CA ALA A 20 -1.97 -7.59 -0.18
C ALA A 20 -0.92 -7.21 0.89
N SER A 21 -1.10 -7.69 2.11
CA SER A 21 -0.19 -7.41 3.22
C SER A 21 1.20 -8.00 2.97
N LEU A 22 1.27 -9.23 2.46
CA LEU A 22 2.54 -9.86 2.09
C LEU A 22 3.27 -9.07 1.00
N LEU A 23 2.55 -8.69 -0.06
CA LEU A 23 3.14 -7.92 -1.14
C LEU A 23 3.57 -6.52 -0.68
N GLN A 24 2.85 -5.88 0.25
CA GLN A 24 3.28 -4.62 0.86
C GLN A 24 4.56 -4.78 1.69
N ILE A 25 4.71 -5.87 2.44
CA ILE A 25 5.93 -6.15 3.20
C ILE A 25 7.11 -6.25 2.23
N ILE A 26 7.00 -7.08 1.19
CA ILE A 26 8.02 -7.25 0.16
C ILE A 26 8.34 -5.91 -0.52
N THR A 27 7.31 -5.17 -0.91
CA THR A 27 7.43 -3.85 -1.54
C THR A 27 8.18 -2.86 -0.65
N SER A 28 7.85 -2.80 0.63
CA SER A 28 8.48 -1.88 1.58
C SER A 28 9.97 -2.21 1.81
N ILE A 29 10.31 -3.51 1.85
CA ILE A 29 11.71 -3.97 1.94
C ILE A 29 12.47 -3.59 0.66
N LEU A 30 11.89 -3.84 -0.52
CA LEU A 30 12.51 -3.48 -1.79
C LEU A 30 12.73 -1.96 -1.92
N LEU A 31 11.77 -1.14 -1.50
CA LEU A 31 11.91 0.32 -1.47
C LEU A 31 13.04 0.74 -0.51
N ALA A 32 13.10 0.15 0.69
CA ALA A 32 14.15 0.46 1.66
C ALA A 32 15.55 0.11 1.13
N ILE A 33 15.72 -1.08 0.52
CA ILE A 33 16.98 -1.52 -0.08
C ILE A 33 17.35 -0.62 -1.26
N SER A 34 16.40 -0.32 -2.15
CA SER A 34 16.60 0.57 -3.29
C SER A 34 17.06 1.96 -2.84
N LEU A 35 16.40 2.56 -1.85
CA LEU A 35 16.79 3.84 -1.28
C LEU A 35 18.19 3.79 -0.65
N ALA A 36 18.51 2.74 0.09
CA ALA A 36 19.85 2.58 0.67
C ALA A 36 20.94 2.51 -0.41
N ILE A 37 20.69 1.79 -1.51
CA ILE A 37 21.61 1.70 -2.66
C ILE A 37 21.78 3.04 -3.36
N ILE A 38 20.70 3.83 -3.50
CA ILE A 38 20.75 5.14 -4.17
C ILE A 38 21.44 6.20 -3.27
N ILE A 39 21.11 6.23 -1.98
CA ILE A 39 21.60 7.24 -1.03
C ILE A 39 23.08 7.01 -0.67
N SER A 40 23.49 5.76 -0.50
CA SER A 40 24.86 5.39 -0.09
C SER A 40 25.97 6.08 -0.92
N PRO A 41 25.93 6.07 -2.27
CA PRO A 41 26.93 6.76 -3.08
C PRO A 41 26.66 8.27 -3.24
N LEU A 42 25.51 8.78 -2.84
CA LEU A 42 25.11 10.18 -2.96
C LEU A 42 25.84 11.07 -1.94
N LEU A 43 26.08 10.58 -0.72
CA LEU A 43 26.86 11.28 0.30
C LEU A 43 28.29 11.64 -0.16
N PRO A 44 29.13 10.68 -0.60
CA PRO A 44 30.47 11.01 -1.09
C PRO A 44 30.47 11.76 -2.42
N ALA A 45 29.39 11.68 -3.21
CA ALA A 45 29.26 12.43 -4.47
C ALA A 45 28.99 13.93 -4.27
N ILE A 46 28.40 14.34 -3.13
CA ILE A 46 28.20 15.76 -2.78
C ILE A 46 29.54 16.41 -2.40
N GLU A 47 30.47 15.64 -1.83
CA GLU A 47 31.82 16.09 -1.46
C GLU A 47 32.82 15.97 -2.61
N ALA A 48 32.42 15.31 -3.71
CA ALA A 48 33.27 15.06 -4.85
C ALA A 48 33.41 16.29 -5.75
N THR A 49 34.62 16.53 -6.24
CA THR A 49 34.89 17.54 -7.27
C THR A 49 34.06 17.30 -8.55
N PRO A 50 33.55 18.35 -9.21
CA PRO A 50 32.83 18.20 -10.47
C PRO A 50 33.67 17.41 -11.50
N GLY A 51 33.15 16.25 -11.92
CA GLY A 51 33.79 15.36 -12.90
C GLY A 51 34.38 14.05 -12.35
N SER A 52 34.41 13.84 -11.03
CA SER A 52 34.94 12.61 -10.42
C SER A 52 33.87 11.57 -10.06
N VAL A 53 32.75 11.52 -10.79
CA VAL A 53 31.71 10.50 -10.57
C VAL A 53 32.22 9.15 -11.05
N SER A 54 32.40 8.21 -10.13
CA SER A 54 32.89 6.88 -10.48
C SER A 54 31.87 6.07 -11.29
N THR A 55 32.33 5.17 -12.15
CA THR A 55 31.47 4.20 -12.86
C THR A 55 30.67 3.34 -11.90
N LEU A 56 31.22 3.07 -10.70
CA LEU A 56 30.54 2.37 -9.62
C LEU A 56 29.33 3.16 -9.10
N THR A 57 29.46 4.48 -8.90
CA THR A 57 28.37 5.37 -8.48
C THR A 57 27.20 5.33 -9.47
N VAL A 58 27.50 5.41 -10.77
CA VAL A 58 26.48 5.32 -11.83
C VAL A 58 25.83 3.94 -11.85
N GLY A 59 26.61 2.87 -11.73
CA GLY A 59 26.10 1.49 -11.69
C GLY A 59 25.16 1.22 -10.50
N LEU A 60 25.49 1.74 -9.32
CA LEU A 60 24.64 1.65 -8.13
C LEU A 60 23.35 2.47 -8.30
N ALA A 61 23.43 3.68 -8.85
CA ALA A 61 22.25 4.50 -9.14
C ALA A 61 21.28 3.81 -10.11
N ILE A 62 21.80 3.20 -11.18
CA ILE A 62 20.98 2.42 -12.14
C ILE A 62 20.35 1.21 -11.44
N THR A 63 21.13 0.43 -10.69
CA THR A 63 20.64 -0.75 -9.97
C THR A 63 19.55 -0.38 -8.97
N GLY A 64 19.79 0.67 -8.18
CA GLY A 64 18.82 1.21 -7.23
C GLY A 64 17.54 1.69 -7.93
N GLY A 65 17.67 2.38 -9.08
CA GLY A 65 16.54 2.84 -9.89
C GLY A 65 15.70 1.70 -10.45
N VAL A 66 16.34 0.63 -10.95
CA VAL A 66 15.62 -0.58 -11.42
C VAL A 66 14.86 -1.24 -10.28
N LEU A 67 15.48 -1.40 -9.10
CA LEU A 67 14.80 -1.95 -7.92
C LEU A 67 13.63 -1.06 -7.46
N MET A 68 13.79 0.26 -7.51
CA MET A 68 12.72 1.21 -7.19
C MET A 68 11.54 1.03 -8.13
N PHE A 69 11.82 0.92 -9.43
CA PHE A 69 10.80 0.72 -10.46
C PHE A 69 10.01 -0.57 -10.24
N ILE A 70 10.71 -1.69 -9.96
CA ILE A 70 10.06 -2.97 -9.63
C ILE A 70 9.18 -2.82 -8.38
N ALA A 71 9.68 -2.16 -7.33
CA ALA A 71 8.93 -1.96 -6.10
C ALA A 71 7.67 -1.11 -6.32
N VAL A 72 7.74 -0.07 -7.16
CA VAL A 72 6.57 0.75 -7.54
C VAL A 72 5.53 -0.09 -8.29
N ILE A 73 5.94 -0.95 -9.24
CA ILE A 73 5.01 -1.84 -9.94
C ILE A 73 4.33 -2.79 -8.94
N LEU A 74 5.10 -3.41 -8.04
CA LEU A 74 4.55 -4.28 -7.00
C LEU A 74 3.58 -3.54 -6.08
N LEU A 75 3.88 -2.30 -5.70
CA LEU A 75 2.97 -1.45 -4.94
C LEU A 75 1.63 -1.28 -5.67
N LEU A 76 1.66 -0.93 -6.95
CA LEU A 76 0.45 -0.75 -7.75
C LEU A 76 -0.36 -2.05 -7.86
N VAL A 77 0.30 -3.17 -8.17
CA VAL A 77 -0.34 -4.49 -8.20
C VAL A 77 -1.00 -4.80 -6.86
N THR A 78 -0.31 -4.53 -5.76
CA THR A 78 -0.82 -4.76 -4.42
C THR A 78 -2.08 -3.96 -4.13
N LEU A 79 -2.07 -2.66 -4.47
CA LEU A 79 -3.19 -1.76 -4.24
C LEU A 79 -4.41 -2.14 -5.10
N PHE A 80 -4.21 -2.35 -6.41
CA PHE A 80 -5.31 -2.52 -7.36
C PHE A 80 -5.81 -3.95 -7.50
N ALA A 81 -4.92 -4.95 -7.43
CA ALA A 81 -5.31 -6.35 -7.63
C ALA A 81 -5.77 -7.04 -6.33
N PHE A 82 -5.28 -6.60 -5.16
CA PHE A 82 -5.53 -7.30 -3.90
C PHE A 82 -6.21 -6.43 -2.85
N LEU A 83 -5.68 -5.24 -2.56
CA LEU A 83 -6.18 -4.42 -1.47
C LEU A 83 -7.57 -3.80 -1.76
N LEU A 84 -7.74 -3.15 -2.91
CA LEU A 84 -9.04 -2.58 -3.30
C LEU A 84 -10.13 -3.65 -3.48
N PRO A 85 -9.85 -4.82 -4.09
CA PRO A 85 -10.80 -5.92 -4.13
C PRO A 85 -11.12 -6.49 -2.75
N SER A 86 -10.14 -6.61 -1.84
CA SER A 86 -10.37 -7.04 -0.45
C SER A 86 -11.41 -6.15 0.23
N VAL A 87 -11.18 -4.83 0.23
CA VAL A 87 -12.11 -3.86 0.83
C VAL A 87 -13.49 -3.90 0.19
N SER A 88 -13.56 -4.16 -1.12
CA SER A 88 -14.82 -4.25 -1.86
C SER A 88 -15.62 -5.49 -1.44
N ARG A 89 -14.95 -6.62 -1.13
CA ARG A 89 -15.62 -7.82 -0.59
C ARG A 89 -16.22 -7.55 0.79
N PHE A 90 -15.47 -6.88 1.67
CA PHE A 90 -16.00 -6.49 2.98
C PHE A 90 -17.15 -5.47 2.88
N ALA A 91 -17.09 -4.55 1.92
CA ALA A 91 -18.20 -3.63 1.65
C ALA A 91 -19.46 -4.31 1.10
N LEU A 92 -19.34 -5.44 0.40
CA LEU A 92 -20.51 -6.23 -0.03
C LEU A 92 -21.19 -6.93 1.15
N TRP A 93 -20.41 -7.41 2.12
CA TRP A 93 -20.94 -8.06 3.32
C TRP A 93 -21.54 -7.04 4.31
N ARG A 94 -20.80 -5.95 4.60
CA ARG A 94 -21.21 -4.89 5.53
C ARG A 94 -20.99 -3.50 4.93
N PRO A 95 -21.92 -3.01 4.08
CA PRO A 95 -21.78 -1.73 3.40
C PRO A 95 -21.79 -0.53 4.37
N ALA A 96 -22.56 -0.60 5.45
CA ALA A 96 -22.64 0.48 6.44
C ALA A 96 -21.27 0.75 7.13
N ASP A 97 -20.47 -0.29 7.33
CA ASP A 97 -19.20 -0.19 8.05
C ASP A 97 -18.04 0.15 7.10
N PHE A 98 -18.05 -0.38 5.86
CA PHE A 98 -16.90 -0.33 4.95
C PHE A 98 -17.05 0.59 3.74
N SER A 99 -18.23 1.15 3.45
CA SER A 99 -18.45 2.03 2.28
C SER A 99 -17.58 3.28 2.29
N ALA A 100 -17.38 3.89 3.47
CA ALA A 100 -16.51 5.06 3.62
C ALA A 100 -15.04 4.71 3.33
N ALA A 101 -14.51 3.66 3.96
CA ALA A 101 -13.14 3.20 3.72
C ALA A 101 -12.92 2.80 2.25
N SER A 102 -13.89 2.08 1.66
CA SER A 102 -13.84 1.68 0.25
C SER A 102 -13.79 2.87 -0.69
N THR A 103 -14.64 3.87 -0.46
CA THR A 103 -14.68 5.08 -1.28
C THR A 103 -13.38 5.87 -1.16
N LEU A 104 -12.88 6.07 0.06
CA LEU A 104 -11.62 6.80 0.29
C LEU A 104 -10.42 6.10 -0.37
N MET A 105 -10.32 4.78 -0.25
CA MET A 105 -9.27 4.00 -0.92
C MET A 105 -9.39 4.06 -2.44
N LYS A 106 -10.60 3.92 -3.00
CA LYS A 106 -10.82 3.99 -4.45
C LYS A 106 -10.49 5.37 -4.99
N VAL A 107 -11.07 6.43 -4.43
CA VAL A 107 -10.84 7.81 -4.89
C VAL A 107 -9.38 8.19 -4.69
N GLY A 108 -8.79 7.85 -3.54
CA GLY A 108 -7.41 8.18 -3.24
C GLY A 108 -6.41 7.45 -4.14
N TYR A 109 -6.48 6.13 -4.21
CA TYR A 109 -5.52 5.34 -5.00
C TYR A 109 -5.77 5.40 -6.50
N ILE A 110 -7.03 5.28 -6.97
CA ILE A 110 -7.33 5.38 -8.41
C ILE A 110 -7.08 6.82 -8.88
N GLY A 111 -7.61 7.81 -8.16
CA GLY A 111 -7.42 9.22 -8.52
C GLY A 111 -5.95 9.63 -8.49
N GLY A 112 -5.20 9.19 -7.47
CA GLY A 112 -3.75 9.34 -7.41
C GLY A 112 -3.06 8.69 -8.61
N ALA A 113 -3.31 7.41 -8.90
CA ALA A 113 -2.67 6.74 -10.02
C ALA A 113 -2.94 7.43 -11.37
N VAL A 114 -4.19 7.87 -11.61
CA VAL A 114 -4.56 8.61 -12.84
C VAL A 114 -3.82 9.94 -12.92
N LEU A 115 -3.74 10.71 -11.83
CA LEU A 115 -2.99 11.97 -11.82
C LEU A 115 -1.49 11.76 -12.06
N LEU A 116 -0.90 10.69 -11.55
CA LEU A 116 0.51 10.38 -11.81
C LEU A 116 0.77 10.19 -13.31
N ILE A 117 -0.10 9.44 -13.99
CA ILE A 117 0.01 9.18 -15.43
C ILE A 117 -0.10 10.49 -16.21
N ILE A 118 -0.99 11.40 -15.81
CA ILE A 118 -1.17 12.71 -16.43
C ILE A 118 0.01 13.65 -16.12
N ALA A 119 0.61 13.55 -14.94
CA ALA A 119 1.72 14.39 -14.51
C ALA A 119 2.99 14.16 -15.35
N ILE A 120 3.27 12.92 -15.76
CA ILE A 120 4.48 12.54 -16.53
C ILE A 120 4.62 13.35 -17.83
N PRO A 121 3.65 13.37 -18.76
CA PRO A 121 3.77 14.15 -19.99
C PRO A 121 3.73 15.67 -19.72
N LEU A 122 2.99 16.13 -18.72
CA LEU A 122 2.91 17.55 -18.36
C LEU A 122 4.22 18.09 -17.78
N ALA A 123 4.98 17.26 -17.07
CA ALA A 123 6.31 17.62 -16.58
C ALA A 123 7.29 17.98 -17.72
N ILE A 124 7.09 17.45 -18.92
CA ILE A 124 7.88 17.77 -20.12
C ILE A 124 7.51 19.16 -20.67
N VAL A 125 6.23 19.56 -20.54
CA VAL A 125 5.69 20.80 -21.14
C VAL A 125 5.92 22.03 -20.26
N GLY A 126 5.96 21.89 -18.93
CA GLY A 126 6.28 23.00 -18.04
C GLY A 126 6.18 22.70 -16.54
N MET A 127 7.18 23.18 -15.78
CA MET A 127 7.32 22.91 -14.34
C MET A 127 6.17 23.44 -13.47
N GLY A 128 5.55 24.58 -13.82
CA GLY A 128 4.55 25.22 -12.94
C GLY A 128 3.26 24.40 -12.75
N ILE A 129 2.70 23.90 -13.84
CA ILE A 129 1.46 23.08 -13.80
C ILE A 129 1.77 21.69 -13.26
N ALA A 130 2.92 21.12 -13.61
CA ALA A 130 3.34 19.81 -13.12
C ALA A 130 3.45 19.78 -11.59
N LEU A 131 4.00 20.83 -10.97
CA LEU A 131 4.18 20.92 -9.52
C LEU A 131 2.82 20.92 -8.78
N LEU A 132 1.83 21.64 -9.30
CA LEU A 132 0.48 21.64 -8.73
C LEU A 132 -0.18 20.25 -8.81
N ILE A 133 -0.02 19.56 -9.94
CA ILE A 133 -0.55 18.19 -10.12
C ILE A 133 0.13 17.21 -9.16
N ILE A 134 1.44 17.32 -8.95
CA ILE A 134 2.18 16.49 -8.00
C ILE A 134 1.65 16.68 -6.56
N ILE A 135 1.32 17.92 -6.17
CA ILE A 135 0.73 18.19 -4.85
C ILE A 135 -0.64 17.50 -4.72
N ILE A 136 -1.52 17.65 -5.72
CA ILE A 136 -2.85 17.00 -5.69
C ILE A 136 -2.71 15.48 -5.68
N TRP A 137 -1.80 14.94 -6.48
CA TRP A 137 -1.45 13.53 -6.50
C TRP A 137 -1.09 13.01 -5.11
N PHE A 138 -0.20 13.71 -4.41
CA PHE A 138 0.23 13.34 -3.06
C PHE A 138 -0.94 13.37 -2.06
N LEU A 139 -1.78 14.40 -2.13
CA LEU A 139 -2.98 14.51 -1.29
C LEU A 139 -3.97 13.35 -1.54
N LEU A 140 -4.19 12.95 -2.79
CA LEU A 140 -5.06 11.82 -3.10
C LEU A 140 -4.51 10.50 -2.56
N LEU A 141 -3.20 10.25 -2.71
CA LEU A 141 -2.59 9.05 -2.12
C LEU A 141 -2.69 9.05 -0.60
N PHE A 142 -2.55 10.21 0.04
CA PHE A 142 -2.74 10.35 1.49
C PHE A 142 -4.18 10.02 1.90
N ILE A 143 -5.19 10.48 1.15
CA ILE A 143 -6.59 10.09 1.37
C ILE A 143 -6.77 8.57 1.26
N GLY A 144 -6.12 7.94 0.28
CA GLY A 144 -6.12 6.47 0.16
C GLY A 144 -5.52 5.78 1.39
N LEU A 145 -4.43 6.32 1.93
CA LEU A 145 -3.78 5.81 3.15
C LEU A 145 -4.69 5.96 4.38
N VAL A 146 -5.41 7.08 4.51
CA VAL A 146 -6.43 7.25 5.56
C VAL A 146 -7.55 6.22 5.40
N GLY A 147 -7.96 5.93 4.16
CA GLY A 147 -8.90 4.85 3.86
C GLY A 147 -8.44 3.48 4.37
N ASN A 148 -7.15 3.14 4.22
CA ASN A 148 -6.58 1.91 4.79
C ASN A 148 -6.63 1.90 6.33
N ALA A 149 -6.30 3.02 6.98
CA ALA A 149 -6.36 3.10 8.44
C ALA A 149 -7.78 2.89 8.95
N LEU A 150 -8.78 3.50 8.31
CA LEU A 150 -10.19 3.28 8.61
C LEU A 150 -10.62 1.83 8.36
N TYR A 151 -10.15 1.23 7.27
CA TYR A 151 -10.41 -0.18 6.98
C TYR A 151 -9.91 -1.10 8.09
N PHE A 152 -8.68 -0.89 8.58
CA PHE A 152 -8.14 -1.66 9.71
C PHE A 152 -8.89 -1.40 11.01
N ALA A 153 -9.26 -0.15 11.30
CA ALA A 153 -10.07 0.17 12.47
C ALA A 153 -11.42 -0.56 12.44
N LYS A 154 -12.08 -0.64 11.29
CA LYS A 154 -13.34 -1.37 11.12
C LYS A 154 -13.18 -2.88 11.25
N LEU A 155 -12.10 -3.45 10.71
CA LEU A 155 -11.78 -4.87 10.93
C LEU A 155 -11.55 -5.18 12.41
N ARG A 156 -10.87 -4.28 13.14
CA ARG A 156 -10.72 -4.39 14.59
C ARG A 156 -12.07 -4.39 15.30
N ASP A 157 -12.98 -3.48 14.95
CA ASP A 157 -14.29 -3.40 15.61
C ASP A 157 -15.14 -4.65 15.35
N LEU A 158 -15.00 -5.29 14.19
CA LEU A 158 -15.76 -6.48 13.82
C LEU A 158 -15.21 -7.77 14.41
N PHE A 159 -13.88 -7.95 14.38
CA PHE A 159 -13.24 -9.18 14.86
C PHE A 159 -12.73 -9.08 16.29
N ASN A 160 -12.79 -7.89 16.90
CA ASN A 160 -12.30 -7.57 18.23
C ASN A 160 -10.81 -7.94 18.43
N THR A 161 -9.99 -7.66 17.42
CA THR A 161 -8.56 -8.04 17.41
C THR A 161 -7.66 -6.81 17.56
N SER A 162 -6.70 -6.90 18.48
CA SER A 162 -5.75 -5.81 18.75
C SER A 162 -4.73 -5.63 17.62
N ALA A 163 -4.43 -6.68 16.85
CA ALA A 163 -3.49 -6.62 15.74
C ALA A 163 -3.93 -5.63 14.65
N PHE A 164 -5.23 -5.56 14.32
CA PHE A 164 -5.73 -4.57 13.37
C PHE A 164 -5.72 -3.14 13.92
N LEU A 165 -5.87 -2.95 15.23
CA LEU A 165 -5.65 -1.64 15.86
C LEU A 165 -4.20 -1.20 15.67
N LEU A 166 -3.25 -2.09 15.96
CA LEU A 166 -1.83 -1.82 15.79
C LEU A 166 -1.51 -1.56 14.32
N ALA A 167 -2.11 -2.30 13.39
CA ALA A 167 -1.98 -2.05 11.96
C ALA A 167 -2.46 -0.64 11.57
N ALA A 168 -3.60 -0.18 12.08
CA ALA A 168 -4.11 1.17 11.82
C ALA A 168 -3.18 2.27 12.37
N LEU A 169 -2.65 2.09 13.59
CA LEU A 169 -1.78 3.07 14.25
C LEU A 169 -0.40 3.15 13.61
N PHE A 170 0.23 1.99 13.37
CA PHE A 170 1.58 1.94 12.79
C PHE A 170 1.62 2.25 11.30
N LEU A 171 0.48 2.31 10.61
CA LEU A 171 0.44 2.53 9.16
C LEU A 171 1.19 3.81 8.74
N PHE A 172 1.13 4.87 9.55
CA PHE A 172 1.75 6.15 9.26
C PHE A 172 3.22 6.24 9.70
N MET A 173 3.60 5.52 10.76
CA MET A 173 4.93 5.63 11.37
C MET A 173 5.88 4.52 10.89
N LEU A 174 5.37 3.29 10.83
CA LEU A 174 6.11 2.07 10.52
C LEU A 174 5.23 1.20 9.61
N PRO A 175 5.02 1.61 8.35
CA PRO A 175 4.09 0.93 7.44
C PRO A 175 4.42 -0.56 7.29
N THR A 176 5.69 -0.93 7.22
CA THR A 176 6.11 -2.35 7.18
C THR A 176 5.59 -3.15 8.38
N VAL A 177 5.67 -2.57 9.58
CA VAL A 177 5.18 -3.21 10.82
C VAL A 177 3.66 -3.34 10.79
N ALA A 178 2.95 -2.32 10.32
CA ALA A 178 1.50 -2.38 10.16
C ALA A 178 1.05 -3.53 9.24
N TRP A 179 1.74 -3.71 8.10
CA TRP A 179 1.43 -4.79 7.18
C TRP A 179 1.78 -6.17 7.73
N ILE A 180 2.79 -6.30 8.59
CA ILE A 180 3.09 -7.55 9.30
C ILE A 180 1.92 -7.95 10.21
N PHE A 181 1.40 -7.02 11.02
CA PHE A 181 0.24 -7.30 11.88
C PHE A 181 -0.99 -7.69 11.06
N SER A 182 -1.27 -6.95 9.98
CA SER A 182 -2.37 -7.27 9.07
C SER A 182 -2.22 -8.66 8.44
N TYR A 183 -1.00 -9.05 8.02
CA TYR A 183 -0.73 -10.36 7.43
C TYR A 183 -1.00 -11.51 8.41
N VAL A 184 -0.46 -11.41 9.62
CA VAL A 184 -0.60 -12.44 10.66
C VAL A 184 -2.06 -12.58 11.08
N GLU A 185 -2.75 -11.46 11.31
CA GLU A 185 -4.15 -11.47 11.77
C GLU A 185 -5.10 -11.96 10.70
N ALA A 186 -4.95 -11.52 9.44
CA ALA A 186 -5.78 -11.99 8.34
C ALA A 186 -5.66 -13.52 8.14
N GLY A 187 -4.46 -14.08 8.29
CA GLY A 187 -4.24 -15.52 8.26
C GLY A 187 -4.87 -16.25 9.46
N SER A 188 -4.71 -15.71 10.67
CA SER A 188 -5.31 -16.30 11.88
C SER A 188 -6.83 -16.34 11.80
N LEU A 189 -7.46 -15.23 11.38
CA LEU A 189 -8.91 -15.13 11.27
C LEU A 189 -9.49 -16.03 10.18
N ALA A 190 -8.82 -16.14 9.03
CA ALA A 190 -9.24 -17.06 7.97
C ALA A 190 -9.31 -18.49 8.49
N ASN A 191 -8.25 -18.96 9.18
CA ASN A 191 -8.21 -20.30 9.76
C ASN A 191 -9.30 -20.52 10.84
N LYS A 192 -9.58 -19.51 11.67
CA LYS A 192 -10.63 -19.57 12.70
C LYS A 192 -12.05 -19.63 12.13
N ILE A 193 -12.29 -18.92 11.03
CA ILE A 193 -13.57 -18.96 10.31
C ILE A 193 -13.74 -20.29 9.55
N GLU A 194 -12.65 -20.85 9.04
CA GLU A 194 -12.66 -22.16 8.38
C GLU A 194 -12.96 -23.29 9.37
N SER A 195 -12.34 -23.26 10.54
CA SER A 195 -12.55 -24.23 11.64
C SER A 195 -13.88 -24.05 12.39
N GLY A 196 -14.60 -22.94 12.16
CA GLY A 196 -15.89 -22.65 12.79
C GLY A 196 -15.81 -22.09 14.21
N GLU A 197 -14.61 -21.71 14.67
CA GLU A 197 -14.40 -21.04 15.96
C GLU A 197 -15.01 -19.63 15.97
N VAL A 198 -15.06 -18.97 14.81
CA VAL A 198 -15.69 -17.66 14.62
C VAL A 198 -16.97 -17.83 13.80
N LYS A 199 -18.11 -17.47 14.38
CA LYS A 199 -19.41 -17.45 13.70
C LYS A 199 -19.63 -16.09 13.04
N LEU A 200 -19.99 -16.10 11.76
CA LEU A 200 -20.28 -14.93 10.92
C LEU A 200 -21.78 -14.71 10.74
#